data_AF-A0A8J7AV00-F1
#
_entry.id   AF-A0A8J7AV00-F1
#
_cell.length_a   1.000
_cell.length_b   1.000
_cell.length_c   1.000
_cell.angle_alpha   90.00
_cell.angle_beta   90.00
_cell.angle_gamma   90.00
#
_symmetry.space_group_name_H-M   'P 1'
#
loop_
_entity.id
_entity.type
_entity.pdbx_description
1 polymer ?
#
loop_
_entity_poly.entity_id
_entity_poly.type
_entity_poly.pdbx_seq_one_letter_code
_entity_poly.pdbx_strand_id
1 'polypeptide(L)'
;MMCLRLQAHEQTIGVIHLTRVPLAQRATISALAPQIALPLAVLHLQSELEYLSFHDANTGIYNRRFLDEMLERAIASAERKNHQLPEGEPPATVGVIFMDVDHFKQFNSEFGHEAGDTVLRTLGSLLTDITRAGEDVAAATAAKNLC
;
A
#
# COMPACT_ATOMS: atom_id res chain seq x y z
N MET A 1 -27.75 -22.62 -7.35
CA MET A 1 -26.76 -21.52 -7.36
C MET A 1 -27.45 -20.28 -6.85
N MET A 2 -26.82 -19.48 -6.00
CA MET A 2 -27.38 -18.24 -5.47
C MET A 2 -26.27 -17.18 -5.44
N CYS A 3 -26.59 -15.97 -5.89
CA CYS A 3 -25.65 -14.86 -6.00
C CYS A 3 -26.24 -13.67 -5.22
N LEU A 4 -25.48 -13.16 -4.26
CA LEU A 4 -25.91 -12.08 -3.38
C LEU A 4 -24.96 -10.91 -3.54
N ARG A 5 -25.50 -9.72 -3.79
CA ARG A 5 -24.72 -8.48 -3.81
C ARG A 5 -24.54 -7.99 -2.39
N LEU A 6 -23.31 -7.66 -2.02
CA LEU A 6 -23.01 -6.92 -0.81
C LEU A 6 -23.04 -5.44 -1.17
N GLN A 7 -24.03 -4.72 -0.67
CA GLN A 7 -24.24 -3.31 -0.94
C GLN A 7 -24.20 -2.49 0.34
N ALA A 8 -23.49 -1.37 0.31
CA ALA A 8 -23.60 -0.31 1.32
C ALA A 8 -23.68 1.05 0.60
N HIS A 9 -24.57 1.94 1.06
CA HIS A 9 -24.74 3.31 0.55
C HIS A 9 -24.65 3.41 -1.00
N GLU A 10 -25.47 2.59 -1.68
CA GLU A 10 -25.58 2.50 -3.16
C GLU A 10 -24.36 1.94 -3.92
N GLN A 11 -23.25 1.66 -3.25
CA GLN A 11 -22.09 1.00 -3.85
C GLN A 11 -22.13 -0.52 -3.64
N THR A 12 -21.73 -1.26 -4.68
CA THR A 12 -21.53 -2.72 -4.57
C THR A 12 -20.09 -2.98 -4.13
N ILE A 13 -19.93 -3.51 -2.92
CA ILE A 13 -18.63 -3.82 -2.32
C ILE A 13 -18.13 -5.18 -2.79
N GLY A 14 -19.05 -6.07 -3.16
CA GLY A 14 -18.70 -7.39 -3.63
C GLY A 14 -19.90 -8.28 -3.85
N VAL A 15 -19.61 -9.55 -4.13
CA VAL A 15 -20.61 -10.56 -4.45
C VAL A 15 -20.30 -11.84 -3.70
N ILE A 16 -21.29 -12.39 -2.99
CA ILE A 16 -21.22 -13.73 -2.42
C ILE A 16 -21.88 -14.70 -3.40
N HIS A 17 -21.09 -15.65 -3.89
CA HIS A 17 -21.57 -16.74 -4.73
C HIS A 17 -21.66 -18.02 -3.89
N LEU A 18 -22.88 -18.52 -3.70
CA LEU A 18 -23.13 -19.76 -2.97
C LEU A 18 -23.54 -20.88 -3.94
N THR A 19 -22.77 -21.96 -3.92
CA THR A 19 -23.09 -23.20 -4.63
C THR A 19 -23.88 -24.12 -3.70
N ARG A 20 -24.94 -24.76 -4.24
CA ARG A 20 -25.82 -25.71 -3.50
C ARG A 20 -26.55 -25.14 -2.26
N VAL A 21 -27.41 -24.14 -2.46
CA VAL A 21 -28.30 -23.60 -1.41
C VAL A 21 -29.72 -24.19 -1.49
N PRO A 22 -30.20 -24.88 -0.43
CA PRO A 22 -31.58 -25.36 -0.34
C PRO A 22 -32.60 -24.21 -0.43
N LEU A 23 -33.73 -24.41 -1.12
CA LEU A 23 -34.75 -23.38 -1.32
C LEU A 23 -35.24 -22.78 0.01
N ALA A 24 -35.42 -23.61 1.04
CA ALA A 24 -35.87 -23.18 2.36
C ALA A 24 -34.93 -22.19 3.06
N GLN A 25 -33.63 -22.19 2.75
CA GLN A 25 -32.64 -21.30 3.39
C GLN A 25 -32.37 -20.03 2.60
N ARG A 26 -32.85 -19.92 1.34
CA ARG A 26 -32.53 -18.78 0.48
C ARG A 26 -33.00 -17.45 1.06
N ALA A 27 -34.20 -17.41 1.64
CA ALA A 27 -34.73 -16.20 2.26
C ALA A 27 -33.85 -15.73 3.44
N THR A 28 -33.48 -16.66 4.32
CA THR A 28 -32.60 -16.39 5.47
C THR A 28 -31.23 -15.89 5.03
N ILE A 29 -30.60 -16.54 4.05
CA ILE A 29 -29.29 -16.15 3.53
C ILE A 29 -29.37 -14.78 2.84
N SER A 30 -30.42 -14.50 2.08
CA SER A 30 -30.63 -13.19 1.47
C SER A 30 -30.80 -12.08 2.52
N ALA A 31 -31.49 -12.37 3.62
CA ALA A 31 -31.68 -11.42 4.72
C ALA A 31 -30.39 -11.15 5.51
N LEU A 32 -29.41 -12.06 5.46
CA LEU A 32 -28.11 -11.90 6.10
C LEU A 32 -27.14 -11.04 5.28
N ALA A 33 -27.30 -10.98 3.95
CA ALA A 33 -26.38 -10.24 3.08
C ALA A 33 -26.18 -8.77 3.50
N PRO A 34 -27.22 -7.98 3.84
CA PRO A 34 -27.04 -6.60 4.31
C PRO A 34 -26.29 -6.51 5.66
N GLN A 35 -26.49 -7.48 6.56
CA GLN A 35 -25.86 -7.50 7.88
C GLN A 35 -24.34 -7.71 7.79
N ILE A 36 -23.88 -8.41 6.75
CA ILE A 36 -22.46 -8.63 6.46
C ILE A 36 -21.90 -7.49 5.59
N ALA A 37 -22.71 -6.94 4.67
CA ALA A 37 -22.26 -5.91 3.73
C ALA A 37 -21.78 -4.63 4.44
N LEU A 38 -22.49 -4.16 5.47
CA LEU A 38 -22.14 -2.91 6.14
C LEU A 38 -20.82 -3.00 6.93
N PRO A 39 -20.57 -3.99 7.81
CA PRO A 39 -19.28 -4.14 8.48
C PRO A 39 -18.11 -4.31 7.50
N LEU A 40 -18.31 -5.06 6.40
CA LEU A 40 -17.28 -5.20 5.36
C LEU A 40 -16.99 -3.87 4.66
N ALA A 41 -17.99 -3.03 4.43
CA ALA A 41 -17.79 -1.69 3.88
C ALA A 41 -16.87 -0.85 4.77
N VAL A 42 -17.12 -0.89 6.08
CA VAL A 42 -16.34 -0.14 7.06
C VAL A 42 -14.90 -0.62 7.09
N LEU A 43 -14.69 -1.94 7.14
CA LEU A 43 -13.34 -2.53 7.14
C LEU A 43 -12.58 -2.21 5.84
N HIS A 44 -13.27 -2.24 4.70
CA HIS A 44 -12.67 -1.88 3.42
C HIS A 44 -12.22 -0.42 3.40
N LEU A 45 -13.10 0.50 3.82
CA LEU A 45 -12.79 1.91 3.89
C LEU A 45 -11.64 2.19 4.87
N GLN A 46 -11.62 1.52 6.02
CA GLN A 46 -10.53 1.64 6.99
C GLN A 46 -9.21 1.17 6.39
N SER A 47 -9.19 0.01 5.72
CA SER A 47 -8.01 -0.51 5.03
C SER A 47 -7.53 0.44 3.93
N GLU A 48 -8.44 1.07 3.20
CA GLU A 48 -8.10 2.03 2.14
C GLU A 48 -7.53 3.31 2.73
N LEU A 49 -8.11 3.83 3.82
CA LEU A 49 -7.58 4.97 4.54
C LEU A 49 -6.21 4.69 5.14
N GLU A 50 -6.01 3.50 5.73
CA GLU A 50 -4.71 3.07 6.22
C GLU A 50 -3.68 2.98 5.10
N TYR A 51 -4.05 2.38 3.97
CA TYR A 51 -3.19 2.31 2.79
C TYR A 51 -2.79 3.70 2.30
N LEU A 52 -3.76 4.60 2.09
CA LEU A 52 -3.50 5.98 1.68
C LEU A 52 -2.70 6.77 2.71
N SER A 53 -2.79 6.40 4.00
CA SER A 53 -2.00 7.04 5.04
C SER A 53 -0.50 6.72 4.89
N PHE A 54 -0.14 5.54 4.38
CA PHE A 54 1.24 5.06 4.31
C PHE A 54 1.84 5.05 2.90
N HIS A 55 1.01 5.14 1.87
CA HIS A 55 1.45 5.09 0.48
C HIS A 55 1.30 6.45 -0.21
N ASP A 56 2.18 6.74 -1.16
CA ASP A 56 2.03 7.87 -2.07
C ASP A 56 1.01 7.53 -3.16
N ALA A 57 0.00 8.38 -3.31
CA ALA A 57 -1.12 8.11 -4.22
C ALA A 57 -0.73 8.12 -5.70
N ASN A 58 0.39 8.76 -6.08
CA ASN A 58 0.80 8.81 -7.47
C ASN A 58 1.61 7.56 -7.86
N THR A 59 2.50 7.10 -6.99
CA THR A 59 3.47 6.05 -7.28
C THR A 59 3.10 4.68 -6.71
N GLY A 60 2.24 4.63 -5.68
CA GLY A 60 1.84 3.41 -4.98
C GLY A 60 2.87 2.86 -3.99
N ILE A 61 4.11 3.37 -3.99
CA ILE A 61 5.13 3.04 -2.98
C ILE A 61 4.86 3.76 -1.66
N TYR A 62 5.63 3.45 -0.63
CA TYR A 62 5.46 4.11 0.67
C TYR A 62 5.69 5.62 0.57
N ASN A 63 5.06 6.39 1.45
CA ASN A 63 5.30 7.82 1.54
C ASN A 63 6.44 8.14 2.52
N ARG A 64 6.83 9.41 2.56
CA ARG A 64 7.91 9.88 3.43
C ARG A 64 7.67 9.56 4.91
N ARG A 65 6.43 9.69 5.39
CA ARG A 65 6.09 9.42 6.79
C ARG A 65 6.41 7.97 7.17
N PHE A 66 6.02 7.02 6.32
CA PHE A 66 6.33 5.61 6.55
C PHE A 66 7.85 5.35 6.52
N LEU A 67 8.59 5.99 5.61
CA LEU A 67 10.05 5.89 5.58
C LEU A 67 10.68 6.36 6.89
N ASP A 68 10.25 7.49 7.43
CA ASP A 68 10.79 8.04 8.69
C ASP A 68 10.54 7.07 9.86
N GLU A 69 9.30 6.56 9.98
CA GLU A 69 8.95 5.56 11.01
C GLU A 69 9.76 4.26 10.87
N MET A 70 9.99 3.79 9.64
CA MET A 70 10.75 2.57 9.37
C MET A 70 12.25 2.75 9.59
N LEU A 71 12.79 3.92 9.24
CA LEU A 71 14.20 4.24 9.44
C LEU A 71 14.54 4.28 10.93
N GLU A 72 13.71 4.92 11.76
CA GLU A 72 13.87 4.92 13.22
C GLU A 72 13.88 3.50 13.79
N ARG A 73 12.95 2.64 13.34
CA ARG A 73 12.90 1.23 13.76
C ARG A 73 14.12 0.44 13.31
N ALA A 74 14.60 0.67 12.09
CA ALA A 74 15.77 0.00 11.53
C ALA A 74 17.03 0.36 12.33
N ILE A 75 17.22 1.65 12.65
CA ILE A 75 18.34 2.13 13.47
C ILE A 75 18.30 1.50 14.86
N ALA A 76 17.15 1.59 15.55
CA ALA A 76 17.01 1.01 16.89
C ALA A 76 17.20 -0.52 16.89
N SER A 77 16.82 -1.20 15.80
CA SER A 77 17.11 -2.63 15.63
C SER A 77 18.59 -2.92 15.43
N ALA A 78 19.30 -2.11 14.63
CA ALA A 78 20.73 -2.27 14.40
C ALA A 78 21.52 -2.02 15.70
N GLU A 79 21.19 -0.97 16.45
CA GLU A 79 21.80 -0.68 17.76
C GLU A 79 21.64 -1.85 18.73
N ARG A 80 20.43 -2.41 18.87
CA ARG A 80 20.18 -3.56 19.74
C ARG A 80 20.98 -4.80 19.33
N LYS A 81 21.10 -5.07 18.03
CA LYS A 81 21.95 -6.15 17.51
C LYS A 81 23.41 -5.89 17.87
N ASN A 82 23.89 -4.66 17.68
CA ASN A 82 25.26 -4.25 17.97
C ASN A 82 25.63 -4.34 19.46
N HIS A 83 24.68 -4.17 20.37
CA HIS A 83 24.91 -4.39 21.80
C HIS A 83 25.07 -5.87 22.19
N GLN A 84 24.57 -6.80 21.38
CA GLN A 84 24.62 -8.24 21.64
C GLN A 84 25.67 -8.94 20.76
N LEU A 85 26.46 -8.15 20.03
CA LEU A 85 27.34 -8.64 18.98
C LEU A 85 28.58 -9.31 19.60
N PRO A 86 28.93 -10.54 19.20
CA PRO A 86 30.17 -11.18 19.62
C PRO A 86 31.41 -10.40 19.17
N GLU A 87 32.51 -10.51 19.93
CA GLU A 87 33.79 -9.91 19.53
C GLU A 87 34.25 -10.47 18.18
N GLY A 88 34.59 -9.57 17.26
CA GLY A 88 35.11 -9.91 15.93
C GLY A 88 34.06 -10.03 14.82
N GLU A 89 32.77 -9.94 15.13
CA GLU A 89 31.72 -9.87 14.09
C GLU A 89 31.49 -8.43 13.58
N PRO A 90 31.12 -8.26 12.29
CA PRO A 90 30.84 -6.95 11.74
C PRO A 90 29.51 -6.39 12.30
N PRO A 91 29.45 -5.08 12.61
CA PRO A 91 28.23 -4.47 13.14
C PRO A 91 27.11 -4.48 12.10
N ALA A 92 25.86 -4.59 12.57
CA ALA A 92 24.69 -4.33 11.76
C ALA A 92 24.64 -2.86 11.35
N THR A 93 24.42 -2.61 10.06
CA THR A 93 24.36 -1.28 9.46
C THR A 93 23.01 -1.05 8.78
N VAL A 94 22.56 0.20 8.75
CA VAL A 94 21.40 0.64 7.97
C VAL A 94 21.92 1.49 6.81
N GLY A 95 21.52 1.16 5.58
CA GLY A 95 21.84 1.93 4.38
C GLY A 95 20.64 2.75 3.92
N VAL A 96 20.90 3.95 3.40
CA VAL A 96 19.87 4.81 2.79
C VAL A 96 20.34 5.25 1.42
N ILE A 97 19.47 5.10 0.42
CA ILE A 97 19.73 5.53 -0.96
C ILE A 97 18.72 6.61 -1.31
N PHE A 98 19.22 7.77 -1.73
CA PHE A 98 18.39 8.81 -2.35
C PHE A 98 18.57 8.74 -3.86
N MET A 99 17.45 8.72 -4.58
CA MET A 99 17.41 8.72 -6.04
C MET A 99 16.51 9.85 -6.51
N ASP A 100 16.90 10.48 -7.61
CA ASP A 100 16.11 11.49 -8.32
C ASP A 100 15.97 11.07 -9.78
N VAL A 101 14.88 11.49 -10.43
CA VAL A 101 14.66 11.20 -11.86
C VAL A 101 15.31 12.30 -12.68
N ASP A 102 16.40 11.94 -13.36
CA ASP A 102 17.15 12.89 -14.18
C ASP A 102 16.25 13.55 -15.25
N HIS A 103 16.43 14.87 -15.42
CA HIS A 103 15.73 15.67 -16.42
C HIS A 103 14.17 15.62 -16.38
N PHE A 104 13.57 15.20 -15.26
CA PHE A 104 12.12 15.00 -15.18
C PHE A 104 11.28 16.25 -15.49
N LYS A 105 11.74 17.44 -15.10
CA LYS A 105 11.07 18.71 -15.43
C LYS A 105 11.05 18.99 -16.94
N GLN A 106 12.14 18.70 -17.64
CA GLN A 106 12.22 18.86 -19.09
C GLN A 106 11.27 17.89 -19.79
N PHE A 107 11.27 16.63 -19.35
CA PHE A 107 10.32 15.62 -19.84
C PHE A 107 8.87 16.07 -19.67
N ASN A 108 8.49 16.56 -18.48
CA ASN A 108 7.12 17.07 -18.24
C ASN A 108 6.78 18.28 -19.11
N SER A 109 7.76 19.11 -19.43
CA SER A 109 7.54 20.27 -20.31
C SER A 109 7.29 19.86 -21.77
N GLU A 110 7.85 18.73 -22.20
CA GLU A 110 7.73 18.22 -23.57
C GLU A 110 6.51 17.29 -23.75
N PHE A 111 6.23 16.43 -22.76
CA PHE A 111 5.22 15.36 -22.85
C PHE A 111 4.01 15.56 -21.93
N GLY A 112 4.03 16.59 -21.07
CA GLY A 112 2.96 16.89 -20.13
C GLY A 112 3.02 16.08 -18.83
N HIS A 113 2.26 16.54 -17.83
CA HIS A 113 2.27 15.96 -16.49
C HIS A 113 1.70 14.54 -16.42
N GLU A 114 0.68 14.19 -17.21
CA GLU A 114 0.12 12.84 -17.22
C GLU A 114 1.13 11.78 -17.69
N ALA A 115 1.98 12.14 -18.65
CA ALA A 115 3.09 11.30 -19.08
C ALA A 115 4.12 11.14 -17.95
N GLY A 116 4.44 12.24 -17.25
CA GLY A 116 5.30 12.23 -16.06
C GLY A 116 4.77 11.32 -14.95
N ASP A 117 3.48 11.41 -14.63
CA ASP A 117 2.84 10.55 -13.62
C ASP A 117 2.91 9.07 -14.02
N THR A 118 2.81 8.78 -15.31
CA THR A 118 2.96 7.42 -15.82
C THR A 118 4.39 6.90 -15.62
N VAL A 119 5.40 7.72 -15.88
CA VAL A 119 6.81 7.39 -15.57
C VAL A 119 7.00 7.13 -14.08
N LEU A 120 6.45 7.99 -13.22
CA LEU A 120 6.55 7.83 -11.76
C LEU A 120 5.84 6.57 -11.26
N ARG A 121 4.66 6.23 -11.80
CA ARG A 121 3.97 4.95 -11.52
C ARG A 121 4.80 3.74 -11.91
N THR A 122 5.38 3.76 -13.11
CA THR A 122 6.24 2.66 -13.58
C THR A 122 7.49 2.53 -12.72
N LEU A 123 8.11 3.65 -12.34
CA LEU A 123 9.24 3.65 -11.43
C LEU A 123 8.86 3.09 -10.05
N GLY A 124 7.71 3.49 -9.50
CA GLY A 124 7.21 2.95 -8.23
C GLY A 124 7.03 1.43 -8.25
N SER A 125 6.43 0.89 -9.32
CA SER A 125 6.31 -0.55 -9.52
C SER A 125 7.68 -1.23 -9.60
N LEU A 126 8.60 -0.68 -10.41
CA LEU A 126 9.95 -1.23 -10.55
C LEU A 126 10.70 -1.26 -9.21
N LEU A 127 10.60 -0.18 -8.42
CA LEU A 127 11.23 -0.10 -7.11
C LEU A 127 10.67 -1.16 -6.16
N THR A 128 9.36 -1.39 -6.20
CA THR A 128 8.72 -2.43 -5.38
C THR A 128 9.22 -3.82 -5.76
N ASP A 129 9.37 -4.09 -7.06
CA ASP A 129 9.81 -5.40 -7.57
C ASP A 129 11.29 -5.70 -7.26
N ILE A 130 12.15 -4.68 -7.20
CA ILE A 130 13.58 -4.88 -6.90
C ILE A 130 13.89 -4.86 -5.39
N THR A 131 13.01 -4.28 -4.57
CA THR A 131 13.16 -4.28 -3.10
C THR A 131 12.81 -5.63 -2.50
N ARG A 132 13.58 -6.05 -1.49
CA ARG A 132 13.28 -7.28 -0.75
C ARG A 132 12.16 -7.04 0.26
N ALA A 133 11.07 -7.77 0.09
CA ALA A 133 9.93 -7.69 1.00
C ALA A 133 10.35 -7.97 2.45
N GLY A 134 10.09 -7.01 3.34
CA GLY A 134 10.38 -7.12 4.77
C GLY A 134 11.80 -6.73 5.19
N GLU A 135 12.72 -6.50 4.24
CA GLU A 135 14.08 -6.00 4.52
C GLU A 135 14.27 -4.56 4.02
N ASP A 136 13.85 -4.30 2.78
CA ASP A 136 14.01 -3.01 2.12
C ASP A 136 12.71 -2.21 2.11
N VAL A 137 12.82 -0.87 2.11
CA VAL A 137 11.68 0.05 2.01
C VAL A 137 11.98 1.06 0.91
N ALA A 138 11.16 1.06 -0.15
CA ALA A 138 11.14 2.14 -1.14
C ALA A 138 10.04 3.15 -0.78
N ALA A 139 10.38 4.43 -0.76
CA ALA A 139 9.43 5.49 -0.45
C ALA A 139 9.61 6.74 -1.32
N ALA A 140 8.50 7.35 -1.69
CA ALA A 140 8.46 8.63 -2.37
C ALA A 140 8.68 9.76 -1.36
N THR A 141 9.67 10.62 -1.63
CA THR A 141 10.07 11.74 -0.76
C THR A 141 9.58 13.09 -1.26
N ALA A 142 9.06 13.16 -2.50
CA ALA A 142 8.56 14.39 -3.08
C ALA A 142 7.24 14.80 -2.40
N ALA A 143 7.27 15.91 -1.67
CA ALA A 143 6.05 16.59 -1.25
C ALA A 143 5.36 17.16 -2.50
N LYS A 144 4.09 16.82 -2.72
CA LYS A 144 3.21 17.43 -3.74
C LYS A 144 2.97 18.96 -3.55
N ASN A 145 3.77 19.65 -2.73
CA ASN A 145 3.60 21.06 -2.37
C ASN A 145 4.74 21.96 -2.88
N LEU A 146 5.31 21.68 -4.05
CA LEU A 146 6.22 22.63 -4.70
C LEU A 146 6.06 22.62 -6.23
N CYS A 147 4.85 22.91 -6.70
CA CYS A 147 4.55 23.57 -7.97
C CYS A 147 3.32 24.45 -7.77
#